data_AF-A0A9D8JDA9-F1
#
_entry.id   AF-A0A9D8JDA9-F1
#
_cell.length_a   1.000
_cell.length_b   1.000
_cell.length_c   1.000
_cell.angle_alpha   90.00
_cell.angle_beta   90.00
_cell.angle_gamma   90.00
#
_symmetry.space_group_name_H-M   'P 1'
#
loop_
_entity.id
_entity.type
_entity.pdbx_description
1 polymer ?
#
loop_
_entity_poly.entity_id
_entity_poly.type
_entity_poly.pdbx_seq_one_letter_code
_entity_poly.pdbx_strand_id
1 'polypeptide(L)'
;MIYIAVLIGILLLAVLMAPFWFGPGGLLQAGSSINSPSELQALKDALLKRYVEDERAFKAGHLSANSWEQRQSFLTNRYIDAARRLDFLQHTESRPSRGAQ
;
A
#
# COMPACT_ATOMS: atom_id res chain seq x y z
N MET A 1 -7.18 37.53 -30.36
CA MET A 1 -5.86 37.02 -29.94
C MET A 1 -5.59 37.21 -28.45
N ILE A 2 -5.92 38.36 -27.85
CA ILE A 2 -5.74 38.62 -26.40
C ILE A 2 -6.55 37.66 -25.51
N TYR A 3 -7.81 37.38 -25.86
CA TYR A 3 -8.67 36.47 -25.07
C TYR A 3 -8.12 35.06 -24.92
N ILE A 4 -7.45 34.54 -25.97
CA ILE A 4 -6.84 33.21 -25.95
C ILE A 4 -5.62 33.20 -25.01
N ALA A 5 -4.81 34.27 -25.03
CA ALA A 5 -3.65 34.40 -24.15
C ALA A 5 -4.07 34.49 -22.66
N VAL A 6 -5.16 35.19 -22.36
CA VAL A 6 -5.73 35.25 -21.00
C VAL A 6 -6.23 33.88 -20.54
N LEU A 7 -6.91 33.14 -21.41
CA LEU A 7 -7.41 31.79 -21.12
C LEU A 7 -6.26 30.82 -20.83
N ILE A 8 -5.20 30.87 -21.64
CA ILE A 8 -4.00 30.05 -21.44
C ILE A 8 -3.29 30.44 -20.13
N GLY A 9 -3.21 31.73 -19.81
CA GLY A 9 -2.61 32.22 -18.57
C GLY A 9 -3.33 31.72 -17.31
N ILE A 10 -4.67 31.73 -17.32
CA ILE A 10 -5.48 31.19 -16.21
C ILE A 10 -5.28 29.68 -16.07
N LEU A 11 -5.23 28.96 -17.19
CA LEU A 11 -5.02 27.51 -17.19
C LEU A 11 -3.64 27.12 -16.62
N LEU A 12 -2.59 27.85 -17.03
CA LEU A 12 -1.23 27.67 -16.52
C LEU A 12 -1.14 27.96 -15.02
N LEU A 13 -1.77 29.03 -14.56
CA LEU A 13 -1.79 29.37 -13.14
C LEU A 13 -2.50 28.29 -12.32
N ALA A 14 -3.60 27.72 -12.83
CA ALA A 14 -4.32 26.62 -12.17
C ALA A 14 -3.47 25.34 -12.06
N VAL A 15 -2.70 25.00 -13.10
CA VAL A 15 -1.79 23.84 -13.08
C VAL A 15 -0.62 24.07 -12.12
N LEU A 16 -0.04 25.29 -12.09
CA LEU A 16 1.04 25.65 -11.18
C LEU A 16 0.58 25.68 -9.70
N MET A 17 -0.68 26.03 -9.46
CA MET A 17 -1.28 26.06 -8.12
C MET A 17 -1.88 24.71 -7.69
N ALA A 18 -2.07 23.76 -8.59
CA ALA A 18 -2.58 22.42 -8.27
C ALA A 18 -1.82 21.72 -7.13
N PRO A 19 -0.47 21.68 -7.09
CA PRO A 19 0.24 21.03 -6.00
C PRO A 19 0.11 21.75 -4.65
N PHE A 20 -0.37 23.00 -4.61
CA PHE A 20 -0.66 23.72 -3.37
C PHE A 20 -2.07 23.42 -2.83
N TRP A 21 -3.01 23.03 -3.69
CA TRP A 21 -4.36 22.57 -3.28
C TRP A 21 -4.39 21.09 -2.88
N PHE A 22 -3.52 20.25 -3.47
CA PHE A 22 -3.28 18.89 -2.99
C PHE A 22 -2.27 18.93 -1.83
N GLY A 23 -2.77 19.32 -0.65
CA GLY A 23 -1.94 19.58 0.53
C GLY A 23 -0.99 18.43 0.91
N PRO A 24 0.12 18.74 1.61
CA PRO A 24 1.19 17.80 1.97
C PRO A 24 0.74 16.64 2.88
N GLY A 25 -0.49 16.68 3.40
CA GLY A 25 -1.06 15.63 4.23
C GLY A 25 -1.63 14.44 3.45
N GLY A 26 -2.16 14.62 2.22
CA GLY A 26 -2.95 13.56 1.57
C GLY A 26 -2.14 12.32 1.14
N LEU A 27 -0.96 12.54 0.57
CA LEU A 27 -0.07 11.46 0.12
C LEU A 27 0.70 10.80 1.28
N LEU A 28 1.08 11.59 2.29
CA LEU A 28 1.77 11.07 3.48
C LEU A 28 0.82 10.33 4.42
N GLN A 29 -0.44 10.75 4.52
CA GLN A 29 -1.48 10.08 5.29
C GLN A 29 -1.95 8.79 4.62
N ALA A 30 -2.01 8.74 3.28
CA ALA A 30 -2.22 7.49 2.56
C ALA A 30 -1.06 6.50 2.81
N GLY A 31 0.19 6.98 2.84
CA GLY A 31 1.36 6.17 3.17
C GLY A 31 1.39 5.66 4.62
N SER A 32 0.84 6.42 5.58
CA SER A 32 0.74 5.99 6.98
C SER A 32 -0.42 5.05 7.25
N SER A 33 -1.51 5.11 6.46
CA SER A 33 -2.68 4.22 6.63
C SER A 33 -2.33 2.74 6.47
N ILE A 34 -1.49 2.40 5.48
CA ILE A 34 -1.03 1.03 5.16
C ILE A 34 -0.25 0.39 6.34
N ASN A 35 0.19 1.18 7.31
CA ASN A 35 0.91 0.70 8.50
C ASN A 35 0.02 0.64 9.76
N SER A 36 -1.31 0.72 9.65
CA SER A 36 -2.16 0.44 10.81
C SER A 36 -2.18 -1.07 11.10
N PRO A 37 -2.12 -1.51 12.38
CA PRO A 37 -2.12 -2.93 12.72
C PRO A 37 -3.32 -3.69 12.16
N SER A 38 -4.50 -3.07 12.12
CA SER A 38 -5.72 -3.65 11.55
C SER A 38 -5.62 -3.90 10.05
N GLU A 39 -5.05 -2.97 9.28
CA GLU A 39 -4.88 -3.13 7.84
C GLU A 39 -3.81 -4.18 7.51
N LEU A 40 -2.72 -4.22 8.28
CA LEU A 40 -1.68 -5.25 8.13
C LEU A 40 -2.20 -6.65 8.47
N GLN A 41 -3.06 -6.77 9.49
CA GLN A 41 -3.72 -8.03 9.82
C GLN A 41 -4.70 -8.45 8.71
N ALA A 42 -5.53 -7.52 8.20
CA ALA A 42 -6.43 -7.79 7.08
C ALA A 42 -5.66 -8.18 5.80
N LEU A 43 -4.53 -7.53 5.52
CA LEU A 43 -3.65 -7.84 4.40
C LEU A 43 -3.05 -9.26 4.54
N LYS A 44 -2.57 -9.62 5.74
CA LYS A 44 -2.04 -10.95 6.04
C LYS A 44 -3.09 -12.03 5.75
N ASP A 45 -4.32 -11.83 6.22
CA ASP A 45 -5.43 -12.78 6.04
C ASP A 45 -5.87 -12.85 4.56
N ALA A 46 -5.88 -11.72 3.85
CA ALA A 46 -6.18 -11.68 2.42
C ALA A 46 -5.12 -12.41 1.57
N LEU A 47 -3.84 -12.24 1.89
CA LEU A 47 -2.73 -12.94 1.22
C LEU A 47 -2.82 -14.46 1.43
N LEU A 48 -3.12 -14.89 2.66
CA LEU A 48 -3.30 -16.31 2.97
C LEU A 48 -4.50 -16.90 2.23
N LYS A 49 -5.63 -16.20 2.21
CA LYS A 49 -6.81 -16.61 1.45
C LYS A 49 -6.46 -16.77 -0.04
N ARG A 50 -5.75 -15.79 -0.61
CA ARG A 50 -5.36 -15.83 -2.02
C ARG A 50 -4.41 -16.98 -2.32
N TYR A 51 -3.49 -17.28 -1.42
CA TYR A 51 -2.58 -18.42 -1.54
C TYR A 51 -3.36 -19.73 -1.67
N VAL A 52 -4.35 -19.95 -0.79
CA VAL A 52 -5.19 -21.16 -0.82
C VAL A 52 -6.03 -21.24 -2.09
N GLU A 53 -6.55 -20.11 -2.58
CA GLU A 53 -7.28 -20.03 -3.85
C GLU A 53 -6.39 -20.39 -5.05
N ASP A 54 -5.18 -19.81 -5.13
CA ASP A 54 -4.23 -20.09 -6.20
C ASP A 54 -3.71 -21.54 -6.13
N GLU A 55 -3.53 -22.11 -4.92
CA GLU A 55 -3.16 -23.51 -4.73
C GLU A 55 -4.27 -24.45 -5.24
N ARG A 56 -5.54 -24.16 -4.95
CA ARG A 56 -6.68 -24.91 -5.48
C ARG A 56 -6.77 -24.79 -7.00
N ALA A 57 -6.55 -23.59 -7.55
CA ALA A 57 -6.55 -23.37 -8.99
C ALA A 57 -5.41 -24.15 -9.68
N PHE A 58 -4.24 -24.23 -9.06
CA PHE A 58 -3.13 -25.05 -9.54
C PHE A 58 -3.47 -26.55 -9.50
N LYS A 59 -4.01 -27.04 -8.38
CA LYS A 59 -4.47 -28.44 -8.24
C LYS A 59 -5.58 -28.81 -9.23
N ALA A 60 -6.42 -27.86 -9.60
CA ALA A 60 -7.47 -28.03 -10.61
C ALA A 60 -6.96 -27.92 -12.06
N GLY A 61 -5.66 -27.67 -12.28
CA GLY A 61 -5.07 -27.53 -13.62
C GLY A 61 -5.38 -26.20 -14.32
N HIS A 62 -5.94 -25.22 -13.60
CA HIS A 62 -6.21 -23.87 -14.14
C HIS A 62 -4.99 -22.94 -14.10
N LEU A 63 -3.89 -23.39 -13.48
CA LEU A 63 -2.64 -22.64 -13.37
C LEU A 63 -1.46 -23.47 -13.86
N SER A 64 -0.55 -22.86 -14.61
CA SER A 64 0.72 -23.52 -14.99
C SER A 64 1.68 -23.60 -13.80
N ALA A 65 2.60 -24.57 -13.82
CA ALA A 65 3.61 -24.73 -12.77
C ALA A 65 4.50 -23.48 -12.60
N ASN A 66 4.94 -22.88 -13.71
CA ASN A 66 5.74 -21.64 -13.66
C ASN A 66 4.94 -20.48 -13.07
N SER A 67 3.67 -20.33 -13.44
CA SER A 67 2.80 -19.30 -12.87
C SER A 67 2.53 -19.52 -11.39
N TRP A 68 2.40 -20.78 -10.97
CA TRP A 68 2.20 -21.14 -9.57
C TRP A 68 3.42 -20.77 -8.74
N GLU A 69 4.62 -21.17 -9.17
CA GLU A 69 5.87 -20.88 -8.45
C GLU A 69 6.09 -19.37 -8.26
N GLN A 70 5.87 -18.58 -9.32
CA GLN A 70 5.97 -17.11 -9.24
C GLN A 70 4.97 -16.51 -8.26
N ARG A 71 3.70 -16.94 -8.32
CA ARG A 71 2.66 -16.45 -7.41
C ARG A 71 2.90 -16.90 -5.97
N GLN A 72 3.32 -18.14 -5.77
CA GLN A 72 3.67 -18.70 -4.48
C GLN A 72 4.79 -17.89 -3.82
N SER A 73 5.87 -17.62 -4.55
CA SER A 73 7.00 -16.82 -4.08
C SER A 73 6.56 -15.40 -3.73
N PHE A 74 5.79 -14.75 -4.61
CA PHE A 74 5.27 -13.39 -4.36
C PHE A 74 4.40 -13.32 -3.11
N LEU A 75 3.38 -14.19 -3.00
CA LEU A 75 2.44 -14.20 -1.89
C LEU A 75 3.14 -14.50 -0.56
N THR A 76 4.08 -15.44 -0.55
CA THR A 76 4.85 -15.80 0.65
C THR A 76 5.71 -14.63 1.12
N ASN A 77 6.42 -13.96 0.21
CA ASN A 77 7.26 -12.81 0.54
C ASN A 77 6.43 -11.64 1.09
N ARG A 78 5.28 -11.36 0.47
CA ARG A 78 4.36 -10.30 0.94
C ARG A 78 3.74 -10.64 2.29
N TYR A 79 3.42 -11.91 2.54
CA TYR A 79 2.91 -12.36 3.83
C TYR A 79 3.94 -12.18 4.94
N ILE A 80 5.20 -12.58 4.71
CA ILE A 80 6.29 -12.42 5.67
C ILE A 80 6.54 -10.94 5.97
N ASP A 81 6.55 -10.08 4.94
CA ASP A 81 6.69 -8.62 5.10
C ASP A 81 5.56 -8.03 5.95
N ALA A 82 4.30 -8.38 5.66
CA ALA A 82 3.14 -7.93 6.45
C ALA A 82 3.21 -8.41 7.91
N ALA A 83 3.58 -9.67 8.13
CA ALA A 83 3.71 -10.25 9.47
C ALA A 83 4.82 -9.58 10.28
N ARG A 84 5.99 -9.32 9.68
CA ARG A 84 7.10 -8.61 10.35
C ARG A 84 6.74 -7.18 10.72
N ARG A 85 6.03 -6.47 9.84
CA ARG A 85 5.58 -5.09 10.12
C ARG A 85 4.56 -5.07 11.26
N LEU A 86 3.62 -6.02 11.26
CA LEU A 86 2.64 -6.16 12.31
C LEU A 86 3.31 -6.44 13.67
N ASP A 87 4.25 -7.38 13.69
CA ASP A 87 5.04 -7.72 14.88
C ASP A 87 5.85 -6.53 15.40
N PHE A 88 6.52 -5.80 14.51
CA PHE A 88 7.25 -4.58 14.85
C PHE A 88 6.35 -3.51 15.49
N LEU A 89 5.16 -3.28 14.93
CA LEU A 89 4.22 -2.28 15.45
C LEU A 89 3.67 -2.69 16.82
N GLN A 90 3.29 -3.96 16.98
CA GLN A 90 2.84 -4.50 18.27
C GLN A 90 3.92 -4.38 19.35
N HIS A 91 5.18 -4.66 18.99
CA HIS A 91 6.32 -4.50 19.89
C HIS A 91 6.65 -3.03 20.18
N THR A 92 6.46 -2.12 19.23
CA THR A 92 6.72 -0.68 19.41
C THR A 92 5.65 -0.02 20.27
N GLU A 93 4.37 -0.37 20.10
CA GLU A 93 3.27 0.11 20.96
C GLU A 93 3.38 -0.41 22.40
N SER A 94 3.94 -1.62 22.59
CA SER A 94 4.12 -2.22 23.92
C SER A 94 5.32 -1.69 24.72
N ARG A 95 6.18 -0.84 24.12
CA ARG A 95 7.28 -0.20 24.84
C ARG A 95 6.77 1.11 25.48
N PRO A 96 6.64 1.20 26.82
CA PRO A 96 6.44 2.49 27.45
C PRO A 96 7.66 3.35 27.14
N SER A 97 7.43 4.60 26.76
CA SER A 97 8.41 5.65 26.54
C SER A 97 9.36 5.77 27.74
N ARG A 98 10.44 4.99 27.74
CA ARG A 98 11.57 5.23 28.64
C ARG A 98 12.40 6.37 28.04
N GLY A 99 12.29 7.55 28.65
CA GLY A 99 13.31 8.59 28.52
C GLY A 99 12.82 9.92 27.94
N ALA A 100 11.83 10.55 28.58
CA ALA A 100 11.85 12.00 28.75
C ALA A 100 12.27 12.25 30.21
N GLN A 101 13.56 12.23 30.46
CA GLN A 101 14.20 12.84 31.64
C GLN A 101 15.38 13.65 31.12
#